data_AF-A0A4P7JT14-F1
#
_entry.id   AF-A0A4P7JT14-F1
#
_cell.length_a   1.000
_cell.length_b   1.000
_cell.length_c   1.000
_cell.angle_alpha   90.00
_cell.angle_beta   90.00
_cell.angle_gamma   90.00
#
_symmetry.space_group_name_H-M   'P 1'
#
loop_
_entity.id
_entity.type
_entity.pdbx_description
1 polymer ?
#
loop_
_entity_poly.entity_id
_entity_poly.type
_entity_poly.pdbx_seq_one_letter_code
_entity_poly.pdbx_strand_id
1 'polypeptide(L)'
;MNHYRKKHWALVIGAVAMLIGAVFFALSWFVFDHDMPGYRIALSPGILFMKLFTEELDMGLKLVLLMAGQFVITAAVSYLLLSLSNWFTDTKKS
;
A
#
# COMPACT_ATOMS: atom_id res chain seq x y z
N MET A 1 -13.02 19.12 1.58
CA MET A 1 -11.54 19.24 1.44
C MET A 1 -11.15 19.46 -0.02
N ASN A 2 -10.24 20.40 -0.32
CA ASN A 2 -9.89 20.74 -1.71
C ASN A 2 -9.29 19.53 -2.46
N HIS A 3 -9.59 19.35 -3.75
CA HIS A 3 -9.22 18.15 -4.54
C HIS A 3 -7.72 17.85 -4.49
N TYR A 4 -6.90 18.89 -4.59
CA TYR A 4 -5.43 18.81 -4.50
C TYR A 4 -4.94 18.28 -3.15
N ARG A 5 -5.63 18.64 -2.05
CA ARG A 5 -5.27 18.16 -0.71
C ARG A 5 -5.57 16.67 -0.56
N LYS A 6 -6.66 16.17 -1.14
CA LYS A 6 -6.99 14.72 -1.10
C LYS A 6 -5.90 13.89 -1.77
N LYS A 7 -5.47 14.30 -2.97
CA LYS A 7 -4.40 13.65 -3.72
C LYS A 7 -3.08 13.66 -2.94
N HIS A 8 -2.70 14.82 -2.39
CA HIS A 8 -1.48 14.95 -1.60
C HIS A 8 -1.46 13.97 -0.41
N TRP A 9 -2.53 13.95 0.40
CA TRP A 9 -2.63 13.02 1.54
C TRP A 9 -2.62 11.56 1.12
N ALA A 10 -3.32 11.21 0.04
CA ALA A 10 -3.32 9.84 -0.48
C ALA A 10 -1.90 9.38 -0.91
N LEU A 11 -1.14 10.26 -1.58
CA LEU A 11 0.24 9.97 -1.99
C LEU A 11 1.18 9.85 -0.78
N VAL A 12 1.03 10.71 0.22
CA VAL A 12 1.81 10.63 1.47
C VAL A 12 1.55 9.31 2.20
N ILE A 13 0.28 8.91 2.34
CA ILE A 13 -0.08 7.62 2.97
C ILE A 13 0.51 6.44 2.18
N GLY A 14 0.41 6.47 0.85
CA GLY A 14 1.02 5.45 -0.01
C GLY A 14 2.55 5.38 0.16
N ALA A 15 3.23 6.53 0.23
CA ALA A 15 4.68 6.58 0.43
C ALA A 15 5.09 6.00 1.80
N VAL A 16 4.33 6.32 2.86
CA VAL A 16 4.56 5.74 4.19
C VAL A 16 4.34 4.23 4.17
N ALA A 17 3.29 3.74 3.50
CA ALA A 17 3.04 2.29 3.37
C ALA A 17 4.17 1.57 2.62
N MET A 18 4.72 2.18 1.57
CA MET A 18 5.88 1.66 0.87
C MET A 18 7.11 1.57 1.78
N LEU A 19 7.39 2.61 2.58
CA LEU A 19 8.49 2.59 3.55
C LEU A 19 8.31 1.52 4.61
N ILE A 20 7.10 1.37 5.16
CA ILE A 20 6.77 0.28 6.09
C ILE A 20 7.00 -1.07 5.41
N GLY A 21 6.55 -1.24 4.17
CA GLY A 21 6.77 -2.45 3.39
C GLY A 21 8.26 -2.80 3.23
N ALA A 22 9.10 -1.80 2.95
CA ALA A 22 10.54 -1.98 2.84
C ALA A 22 11.18 -2.40 4.18
N VAL A 23 10.72 -1.82 5.30
CA VAL A 23 11.17 -2.19 6.65
C VAL A 23 10.77 -3.62 6.98
N PHE A 24 9.51 -4.01 6.72
CA PHE A 24 9.04 -5.39 6.95
C PHE A 24 9.77 -6.40 6.07
N PHE A 25 10.08 -6.04 4.83
CA PHE A 25 10.93 -6.86 3.96
C PHE A 25 12.33 -7.05 4.54
N ALA A 26 12.99 -5.96 4.94
CA ALA A 26 14.31 -6.03 5.53
C ALA A 26 14.32 -6.85 6.83
N LEU A 27 13.35 -6.63 7.72
CA LEU A 27 13.22 -7.41 8.96
C LEU A 27 13.01 -8.89 8.68
N SER A 28 12.10 -9.23 7.76
CA SER A 28 11.88 -10.61 7.35
C SER A 28 13.15 -11.27 6.81
N TRP A 29 13.91 -10.54 6.00
CA TRP A 29 15.13 -11.05 5.36
C TRP A 29 16.33 -11.18 6.32
N PHE A 30 16.54 -10.19 7.20
CA PHE A 30 17.74 -10.13 8.03
C PHE A 30 17.55 -10.67 9.45
N VAL A 31 16.32 -10.76 9.95
CA VAL A 31 16.03 -11.10 11.35
C VAL A 31 15.25 -12.40 11.49
N PHE A 32 14.35 -12.70 10.56
CA PHE A 32 13.39 -13.81 10.69
C PHE A 32 13.57 -14.92 9.64
N ASP A 33 14.66 -14.91 8.86
CA ASP A 33 14.94 -15.90 7.81
C ASP A 33 13.70 -16.21 6.94
N HIS A 34 13.01 -15.14 6.52
CA HIS A 34 11.79 -15.13 5.69
C HIS A 34 10.46 -15.48 6.39
N ASP A 35 10.46 -16.00 7.62
CA ASP A 35 9.24 -16.46 8.31
C ASP A 35 8.78 -15.49 9.40
N MET A 36 8.71 -14.21 9.06
CA MET A 36 8.27 -13.17 9.99
C MET A 36 6.73 -13.24 10.21
N PRO A 37 6.27 -13.37 11.47
CA PRO A 37 4.84 -13.34 11.76
C PRO A 37 4.26 -11.96 11.43
N GLY A 38 3.10 -11.95 10.75
CA GLY A 38 2.44 -10.71 10.31
C GLY A 38 2.97 -10.12 8.99
N TYR A 39 4.03 -10.69 8.40
CA TYR A 39 4.58 -10.25 7.11
C TYR A 39 3.52 -10.17 6.02
N ARG A 40 2.74 -11.24 5.85
CA ARG A 40 1.67 -11.31 4.84
C ARG A 40 0.57 -10.26 5.04
N ILE A 41 0.29 -9.89 6.28
CA ILE A 41 -0.77 -8.92 6.61
C ILE A 41 -0.25 -7.51 6.33
N ALA A 42 0.91 -7.16 6.87
CA ALA A 42 1.54 -5.87 6.67
C ALA A 42 1.80 -5.60 5.17
N LEU A 43 2.24 -6.63 4.44
CA LEU A 43 2.55 -6.52 3.02
C LEU A 43 1.38 -6.83 2.09
N SER A 44 0.16 -7.00 2.62
CA SER A 44 -0.99 -7.46 1.83
C SER A 44 -1.33 -6.60 0.60
N PRO A 45 -1.32 -5.25 0.63
CA PRO A 45 -1.50 -4.45 -0.59
C PRO A 45 -0.45 -4.77 -1.67
N GLY A 46 0.82 -4.85 -1.28
CA GLY A 46 1.90 -5.23 -2.18
C GLY A 46 1.74 -6.63 -2.77
N ILE A 47 1.38 -7.61 -1.92
CA ILE A 47 1.19 -9.01 -2.34
C ILE A 47 0.02 -9.13 -3.32
N LEU A 48 -1.08 -8.39 -3.07
CA LEU A 48 -2.24 -8.37 -3.98
C LEU A 48 -1.85 -7.84 -5.36
N PHE A 49 -1.06 -6.77 -5.42
CA PHE A 49 -0.58 -6.23 -6.69
C PHE A 49 0.36 -7.21 -7.40
N MET A 50 1.29 -7.81 -6.65
CA MET A 50 2.23 -8.79 -7.21
C MET A 50 1.52 -10.02 -7.78
N LYS A 51 0.43 -10.48 -7.15
CA LYS A 51 -0.41 -11.61 -7.61
C LYS A 51 -1.12 -11.37 -8.94
N LEU A 52 -1.22 -10.11 -9.39
CA LEU A 52 -1.75 -9.81 -10.73
C LEU A 52 -0.75 -10.17 -11.84
N PHE A 53 0.51 -10.39 -11.47
CA PHE A 53 1.57 -10.80 -12.36
C PHE A 53 1.91 -12.28 -12.13
N THR A 54 2.61 -12.89 -13.09
CA THR A 54 3.03 -14.30 -13.01
C THR A 54 3.90 -14.58 -11.79
N GLU A 55 3.83 -15.80 -11.25
CA GLU A 55 4.64 -16.22 -10.10
C GLU A 55 6.11 -16.47 -10.46
N GLU A 56 6.41 -16.60 -11.76
CA GLU A 56 7.75 -16.92 -12.30
C GLU A 56 8.70 -15.72 -12.40
N LEU A 57 8.37 -14.60 -11.75
CA LEU A 57 9.24 -13.42 -11.77
C LEU A 57 10.49 -13.62 -10.91
N ASP A 58 11.59 -13.02 -11.38
CA ASP A 58 12.82 -12.88 -10.61
C ASP A 58 12.57 -12.14 -9.29
N MET A 59 13.39 -12.44 -8.28
CA MET A 59 13.27 -11.89 -6.93
C MET A 59 13.34 -10.36 -6.92
N GLY A 60 14.25 -9.77 -7.71
CA GLY A 60 14.38 -8.31 -7.78
C GLY A 60 13.11 -7.66 -8.32
N LEU A 61 12.52 -8.26 -9.34
CA LEU A 61 11.28 -7.78 -9.93
C LEU A 61 10.08 -7.97 -8.97
N LYS A 62 10.01 -9.10 -8.25
CA LYS A 62 9.00 -9.32 -7.19
C LYS A 62 9.05 -8.23 -6.12
N LEU A 63 10.25 -7.81 -5.71
CA LEU A 63 10.42 -6.72 -4.75
C LEU A 63 9.91 -5.38 -5.27
N VAL A 64 10.27 -5.04 -6.51
CA VAL A 64 9.78 -3.82 -7.16
C VAL A 64 8.25 -3.82 -7.24
N LEU A 65 7.65 -4.94 -7.66
CA LEU A 65 6.19 -5.08 -7.73
C LEU A 65 5.54 -5.02 -6.35
N LEU A 66 6.16 -5.65 -5.33
CA LEU A 66 5.67 -5.61 -3.97
C LEU A 66 5.64 -4.17 -3.43
N MET A 67 6.73 -3.42 -3.64
CA MET A 67 6.82 -2.02 -3.20
C MET A 67 5.91 -1.10 -4.01
N ALA A 68 5.83 -1.28 -5.33
CA ALA A 68 4.91 -0.55 -6.19
C ALA A 68 3.46 -0.81 -5.79
N GLY A 69 3.11 -2.06 -5.50
CA GLY A 69 1.80 -2.46 -5.02
C GLY A 69 1.45 -1.84 -3.66
N GLN A 70 2.40 -1.84 -2.73
CA GLN A 70 2.24 -1.17 -1.44
C GLN A 70 1.89 0.30 -1.61
N PHE A 71 2.58 0.99 -2.52
CA PHE A 71 2.32 2.39 -2.80
C PHE A 71 0.98 2.60 -3.51
N VAL A 72 0.80 1.97 -4.68
CA VAL A 72 -0.32 2.24 -5.61
C VAL A 72 -1.65 1.84 -4.97
N ILE A 73 -1.75 0.63 -4.42
CA ILE A 73 -3.00 0.16 -3.84
C ILE A 73 -3.36 1.00 -2.61
N THR A 74 -2.41 1.25 -1.72
CA THR A 74 -2.68 2.02 -0.50
C THR A 74 -3.04 3.47 -0.82
N ALA A 75 -2.38 4.11 -1.78
CA ALA A 75 -2.72 5.47 -2.22
C ALA A 75 -4.11 5.50 -2.87
N ALA A 76 -4.44 4.55 -3.75
CA ALA A 76 -5.73 4.47 -4.41
C ALA A 76 -6.88 4.26 -3.41
N VAL A 77 -6.73 3.29 -2.50
CA VAL A 77 -7.71 3.03 -1.43
C VAL A 77 -7.87 4.24 -0.52
N SER A 78 -6.78 4.87 -0.10
CA SER A 78 -6.83 6.08 0.73
C SER A 78 -7.56 7.22 0.03
N TYR A 79 -7.32 7.43 -1.26
CA TYR A 79 -8.04 8.43 -2.04
C TYR A 79 -9.54 8.13 -2.12
N LEU A 80 -9.92 6.87 -2.35
CA LEU A 80 -11.33 6.44 -2.39
C LEU A 80 -12.02 6.66 -1.04
N LEU A 81 -11.39 6.28 0.07
CA LEU A 81 -11.92 6.47 1.43
C LEU A 81 -12.09 7.96 1.77
N LEU A 82 -11.09 8.78 1.42
CA LEU A 82 -11.20 10.23 1.57
C LEU A 82 -12.29 10.82 0.68
N SER A 83 -12.49 10.29 -0.53
CA SER A 83 -13.58 10.75 -1.40
C SER A 83 -14.95 10.40 -0.82
N LEU A 84 -15.11 9.16 -0.37
CA LEU A 84 -16.36 8.63 0.18
C LEU A 84 -16.75 9.30 1.50
N SER A 85 -15.80 9.53 2.41
CA SER A 85 -16.05 10.23 3.68
C SER A 85 -16.55 11.67 3.48
N ASN A 86 -16.01 12.38 2.48
CA ASN A 86 -16.51 13.71 2.13
C ASN A 86 -17.95 13.63 1.59
N TRP A 87 -18.27 12.63 0.74
CA TRP A 87 -19.62 12.44 0.21
C TRP A 87 -20.66 12.22 1.32
N PHE A 88 -20.37 11.37 2.30
CA PHE A 88 -21.25 11.15 3.45
C PHE A 88 -21.40 12.38 4.35
N THR A 89 -20.39 13.26 4.38
CA THR A 89 -20.45 14.50 5.18
C THR A 89 -21.31 15.56 4.48
N ASP A 90 -21.26 15.63 3.15
CA ASP A 90 -22.11 16.54 2.37
C ASP A 90 -23.58 16.14 2.41
N THR A 91 -23.91 14.83 2.41
CA THR A 91 -25.31 14.36 2.49
C THR A 91 -25.96 14.62 3.85
N LYS A 92 -25.19 14.73 4.94
CA LYS A 92 -25.71 15.05 6.28
C LYS A 92 -25.91 16.56 6.53
N LYS A 93 -25.41 17.41 5.64
CA LYS A 93 -25.52 18.88 5.75
C LYS A 93 -26.67 19.47 4.94
N SER A 94 -27.31 18.69 4.09
CA SER A 94 -28.55 19.02 3.38
C SER A 94 -29.76 18.54 4.18
#